data_AF-A0AAP0SI11-F1
#
_entry.id   AF-A0AAP0SI11-F1
#
_cell.length_a   1.000
_cell.length_b   1.000
_cell.length_c   1.000
_cell.angle_alpha   90.00
_cell.angle_beta   90.00
_cell.angle_gamma   90.00
#
_symmetry.space_group_name_H-M   'P 1'
#
loop_
_entity.id
_entity.type
_entity.pdbx_description
1 polymer ?
#
loop_
_entity_poly.entity_id
_entity_poly.type
_entity_poly.pdbx_seq_one_letter_code
_entity_poly.pdbx_strand_id
1 'polypeptide(L)' 'MKKTLAGVIEAGEPLIQQAIDAQRRYHEAQDAGQPAKEVERLRLEAESLYQAVTEYQLRSLGGPARSLH' A
#
# COMPACT_ATOMS: atom_id res chain seq x y z
N MET A 1 10.62 -22.34 11.36
CA MET A 1 11.07 -21.08 11.98
C MET A 1 9.86 -20.18 12.14
N LYS A 2 9.62 -19.64 13.33
CA LYS A 2 8.41 -18.87 13.66
C LYS A 2 8.59 -17.47 13.06
N LYS A 3 7.81 -17.09 12.05
CA LYS A 3 7.79 -15.70 11.54
C LYS A 3 7.34 -14.81 12.69
N THR A 4 8.27 -14.06 13.30
CA THR A 4 7.95 -13.06 14.31
C THR A 4 7.24 -11.89 13.63
N LEU A 5 6.29 -11.27 14.33
CA LEU A 5 5.57 -10.08 13.86
C LEU A 5 6.54 -9.00 13.34
N ALA A 6 7.68 -8.84 14.01
CA ALA A 6 8.75 -7.93 13.61
C ALA A 6 9.35 -8.24 12.23
N GLY A 7 9.70 -9.50 11.93
CA GLY A 7 10.28 -9.84 10.62
C GLY A 7 9.31 -9.76 9.44
N VAL A 8 8.01 -9.81 9.71
CA VAL A 8 6.96 -9.54 8.71
C VAL A 8 6.79 -8.02 8.50
N ILE A 9 6.90 -7.24 9.56
CA ILE A 9 6.84 -5.77 9.48
C ILE A 9 8.05 -5.24 8.73
N GLU A 10 9.27 -5.72 9.03
CA GLU A 10 10.51 -5.30 8.34
C GLU A 10 10.50 -5.62 6.83
N ALA A 11 9.99 -6.79 6.43
CA ALA A 11 9.91 -7.17 5.01
C ALA A 11 8.74 -6.50 4.27
N GLY A 12 7.71 -6.06 4.99
CA GLY A 12 6.61 -5.23 4.45
C GLY A 12 6.90 -3.74 4.46
N GLU A 13 7.91 -3.30 5.21
CA GLU A 13 8.31 -1.90 5.38
C GLU A 13 8.52 -1.14 4.06
N PRO A 14 9.19 -1.69 3.02
CA PRO A 14 9.32 -0.98 1.75
C PRO A 14 7.98 -0.83 1.01
N LEU A 15 7.05 -1.77 1.17
CA LEU A 15 5.73 -1.70 0.54
C LEU A 15 4.82 -0.69 1.27
N ILE A 16 4.92 -0.66 2.61
CA ILE A 16 4.22 0.32 3.44
C ILE A 16 4.74 1.74 3.17
N GLN A 17 6.06 1.93 3.05
CA GLN A 17 6.65 3.22 2.68
C GLN A 17 6.15 3.69 1.31
N GLN A 18 6.11 2.81 0.31
CA GLN A 18 5.58 3.15 -1.01
C GLN A 18 4.11 3.59 -0.96
N ALA A 19 3.26 2.91 -0.18
CA ALA A 19 1.87 3.30 -0.01
C ALA A 19 1.73 4.68 0.66
N ILE A 20 2.54 4.95 1.69
CA ILE A 20 2.56 6.25 2.39
C ILE A 20 3.03 7.36 1.45
N ASP A 21 4.08 7.12 0.67
CA ASP A 21 4.60 8.08 -0.32
C ASP A 21 3.59 8.39 -1.42
N ALA A 22 2.89 7.37 -1.93
CA ALA A 22 1.84 7.55 -2.93
C ALA A 22 0.67 8.36 -2.39
N GLN A 23 0.27 8.10 -1.13
CA GLN A 23 -0.79 8.88 -0.48
C GLN A 23 -0.37 10.33 -0.23
N ARG A 24 0.89 10.57 0.15
CA ARG A 24 1.45 11.91 0.28
C ARG A 24 1.39 12.66 -1.06
N ARG A 25 1.86 12.05 -2.15
CA ARG A 25 1.83 12.64 -3.49
C ARG A 25 0.40 12.98 -3.94
N TYR A 26 -0.57 12.10 -3.64
CA TYR A 26 -1.98 12.37 -3.90
C TYR A 26 -2.51 13.60 -3.13
N HIS A 27 -2.18 13.74 -1.85
CA HIS A 27 -2.56 14.92 -1.06
C HIS A 27 -1.87 16.19 -1.57
N GLU A 28 -0.57 16.12 -1.84
CA GLU A 28 0.18 17.25 -2.41
C GLU A 28 -0.38 17.70 -3.75
N ALA A 29 -0.80 16.77 -4.61
CA ALA A 29 -1.43 17.10 -5.88
C ALA A 29 -2.81 17.76 -5.71
N GLN A 30 -3.59 17.34 -4.72
CA GLN A 30 -4.87 18.00 -4.39
C GLN A 30 -4.66 19.40 -3.83
N ASP A 31 -3.76 19.58 -2.87
CA ASP A 31 -3.42 20.87 -2.29
C ASP A 31 -2.83 21.84 -3.32
N ALA A 32 -2.03 21.33 -4.26
CA ALA A 32 -1.48 22.12 -5.36
C ALA A 32 -2.51 22.45 -6.45
N GLY A 33 -3.75 21.94 -6.37
CA GLY A 33 -4.78 22.14 -7.38
C GLY A 33 -4.42 21.53 -8.73
N GLN A 34 -3.69 20.41 -8.74
CA GLN A 34 -3.33 19.69 -9.96
C GLN A 34 -4.59 19.28 -10.75
N PRO A 35 -4.46 19.03 -12.07
CA PRO A 35 -5.57 18.56 -12.88
C PRO A 35 -6.22 17.31 -12.29
N ALA A 36 -7.55 17.24 -12.33
CA ALA A 36 -8.31 16.11 -11.78
C ALA A 36 -7.83 14.75 -12.30
N LYS A 37 -7.36 14.69 -13.55
CA LYS A 37 -6.77 13.49 -14.16
C LYS A 37 -5.49 13.02 -13.44
N GLU A 38 -4.61 13.94 -13.07
CA GLU A 38 -3.36 13.60 -12.38
C GLU A 38 -3.63 13.21 -10.92
N VAL A 39 -4.57 13.91 -10.27
CA VAL A 39 -5.04 13.57 -8.92
C VAL A 39 -5.68 12.18 -8.89
N GLU A 40 -6.52 11.85 -9.88
CA GLU A 40 -7.15 10.54 -10.00
C GLU A 40 -6.12 9.42 -10.27
N ARG A 41 -5.12 9.69 -11.11
CA ARG A 41 -4.02 8.75 -11.33
C ARG A 41 -3.26 8.45 -10.03
N LEU A 42 -2.93 9.48 -9.25
CA LEU A 42 -2.24 9.32 -7.98
C LEU A 42 -3.10 8.60 -6.94
N ARG A 43 -4.42 8.85 -6.95
CA ARG A 43 -5.38 8.12 -6.11
C ARG A 43 -5.37 6.62 -6.43
N LEU A 44 -5.46 6.24 -7.70
CA LEU A 44 -5.45 4.84 -8.13
C LEU A 44 -4.12 4.14 -7.77
N GLU A 45 -2.99 4.85 -7.90
CA GLU A 45 -1.69 4.34 -7.48
C GLU A 45 -1.64 4.08 -5.96
N ALA A 46 -2.11 5.03 -5.15
CA ALA A 46 -2.18 4.86 -3.70
C ALA A 46 -3.11 3.71 -3.30
N GLU A 47 -4.30 3.60 -3.91
CA GLU A 47 -5.28 2.54 -3.64
C GLU A 47 -4.71 1.15 -3.97
N SER A 48 -4.06 1.01 -5.11
CA SER A 48 -3.38 -0.22 -5.53
C SER A 48 -2.29 -0.64 -4.53
N LEU A 49 -1.47 0.31 -4.07
CA LEU A 49 -0.42 0.04 -3.09
C LEU A 49 -0.98 -0.35 -1.72
N TYR A 50 -2.05 0.28 -1.27
CA TYR A 50 -2.74 -0.13 -0.03
C TYR A 50 -3.32 -1.53 -0.12
N GLN A 51 -3.88 -1.91 -1.29
CA GLN A 51 -4.36 -3.27 -1.51
C GLN A 51 -3.21 -4.29 -1.46
N ALA A 52 -2.06 -3.97 -2.07
CA ALA A 52 -0.87 -4.81 -2.01
C ALA A 52 -0.33 -4.96 -0.58
N VAL A 53 -0.29 -3.88 0.21
CA VAL A 53 0.08 -3.93 1.65
C VAL A 53 -0.86 -4.86 2.41
N THR A 54 -2.17 -4.71 2.20
CA THR A 54 -3.20 -5.50 2.88
C THR A 54 -3.07 -6.99 2.53
N GLU A 55 -2.87 -7.31 1.25
CA GLU A 55 -2.64 -8.69 0.81
C GLU A 55 -1.35 -9.28 1.40
N TYR A 56 -0.28 -8.50 1.42
CA TYR A 56 0.99 -8.91 2.04
C TYR A 56 0.82 -9.19 3.53
N GLN A 57 0.15 -8.31 4.27
CA GLN A 57 -0.10 -8.47 5.70
C GLN A 57 -0.98 -9.69 5.99
N LEU A 58 -2.06 -9.88 5.22
CA LEU A 58 -2.92 -11.06 5.34
C LEU A 58 -2.13 -12.36 5.10
N ARG A 59 -1.35 -12.42 4.02
CA ARG A 59 -0.54 -13.60 3.69
C ARG A 59 0.57 -13.86 4.71
N SER A 60 1.18 -12.80 5.25
CA SER A 60 2.32 -12.91 6.15
C SER A 60 1.92 -13.21 7.59
N LEU A 61 0.75 -12.74 8.02
CA LEU A 61 0.18 -12.98 9.36
C LEU A 61 -0.68 -14.26 9.44
N GLY A 62 -0.76 -15.03 8.34
CA GLY A 62 -1.48 -16.31 8.32
C GLY A 62 -2.99 -16.18 8.15
N GLY A 63 -3.49 -15.01 7.73
CA GLY A 63 -4.87 -14.87 7.26
C GLY A 63 -5.07 -15.63 5.94
N PRO A 64 -6.31 -16.04 5.61
CA PRO A 64 -6.58 -16.63 4.32
C PRO A 64 -6.23 -15.61 3.23
N ALA A 65 -5.12 -15.82 2.54
CA ALA A 65 -4.86 -15.13 1.28
C ALA A 65 -6.07 -15.43 0.40
N ARG A 66 -6.71 -14.39 -0.14
CA ARG A 66 -7.82 -14.56 -1.07
C ARG A 66 -7.32 -15.53 -2.15
N SER A 67 -7.86 -16.73 -2.16
CA SER A 67 -7.56 -17.72 -3.18
C SER A 67 -7.97 -17.07 -4.48
N LEU A 68 -7.00 -16.61 -5.26
CA LEU A 68 -7.21 -16.17 -6.64
C LEU A 68 -7.73 -17.40 -7.37
N HIS A 69 -9.05 -17.45 -7.58
CA HIS A 69 -9.75 -18.41 -8.44
C HIS A 69 -10.06 -17.71 -9.76
#